data_AF-A0AAF5PLQ3-F1
#
_entry.id   AF-A0AAF5PLQ3-F1
#
_cell.length_a   1.000
_cell.length_b   1.000
_cell.length_c   1.000
_cell.angle_alpha   90.00
_cell.angle_beta   90.00
_cell.angle_gamma   90.00
#
_symmetry.space_group_name_H-M   'P 1'
#
loop_
_entity.id
_entity.type
_entity.pdbx_description
1 polymer ?
#
loop_
_entity_poly.entity_id
_entity_poly.type
_entity_poly.pdbx_seq_one_letter_code
_entity_poly.pdbx_strand_id
1 'polypeptide(L)'
;MSMLVLIAATLKAFTVLPYVQIDFVHYFRLAQCDAKCAEKYSKSIKRRLNDGTFIKYYGNDGDHYKLCIAGCNRRRITARREKNGTTNALMAGMQFWMDTNAYASRTDHSPIKSVELGCMDVVTSQDLNDFEDTIEGLVFVNTNETEQYPIRYIVQWKQRTYDGSPTGENGWITSSIESEPIFKVEGMIPVMQYRFMITAVGPGGRLGGPIMSNWVQSLTVEEKLRVPVGPMMIVTQYNNEDGLCALVKWYHSPYQRELSPNILNDRLTLFGNCHYSITILNETSQETMVFTLDNGNGILLSNLQFSTEYSVAVRSISSAMVLDSSMLQQKNMSTAGDTNDILEQKFFTPACNEVFGSGSLECAPEPVKNLEAIINPNGSVQIQWIPSSEPNTILVYQLLYQSLTSHHDCDNDPSSIYINAGSTTATIQLHGRTHCEYSIKLINYDLIGREASTEIIIWYRPDIHVLNSNLIYIYPMLILISIIILLKCCICLCCSNTTNNHSIISSGCSKKDTVTIL
;
A
#
# COMPACT_ATOMS: atom_id res chain seq x y z
N MET A 1 -2.41 15.13 15.37
CA MET A 1 -3.68 14.70 14.74
C MET A 1 -3.79 15.41 13.41
N SER A 2 -3.52 14.73 12.31
CA SER A 2 -3.74 15.25 10.96
C SER A 2 -5.08 14.70 10.48
N MET A 3 -6.01 15.56 10.14
CA MET A 3 -7.30 15.16 9.57
C MET A 3 -7.16 15.26 8.05
N LEU A 4 -7.07 14.13 7.37
CA LEU A 4 -7.09 14.07 5.92
C LEU A 4 -8.56 14.11 5.49
N VAL A 5 -9.01 15.28 5.05
CA VAL A 5 -10.32 15.45 4.44
C VAL A 5 -10.20 15.06 2.98
N LEU A 6 -10.74 13.89 2.62
CA LEU A 6 -11.05 13.58 1.22
C LEU A 6 -12.23 14.48 0.82
N ILE A 7 -11.91 15.63 0.24
CA ILE A 7 -12.91 16.59 -0.23
C ILE A 7 -13.76 15.88 -1.28
N ALA A 8 -15.01 15.60 -0.91
CA ALA A 8 -15.99 15.02 -1.81
C ALA A 8 -16.10 15.90 -3.07
N ALA A 9 -15.94 15.28 -4.24
CA ALA A 9 -16.37 15.90 -5.47
C ALA A 9 -17.85 16.27 -5.31
N THR A 10 -18.22 17.52 -5.55
CA THR A 10 -19.62 17.97 -5.45
C THR A 10 -20.45 17.21 -6.47
N LEU A 11 -21.12 16.15 -6.01
CA LEU A 11 -22.04 15.37 -6.82
C LEU A 11 -23.19 16.29 -7.26
N LYS A 12 -23.59 16.20 -8.52
CA LYS A 12 -24.79 16.87 -9.00
C LYS A 12 -26.00 16.24 -8.31
N ALA A 13 -26.88 17.11 -7.81
CA ALA A 13 -28.12 16.73 -7.17
C ALA A 13 -29.31 17.20 -8.02
N PHE A 14 -30.39 16.41 -8.02
CA PHE A 14 -31.69 16.88 -8.48
C PHE A 14 -32.75 16.65 -7.42
N THR A 15 -33.73 17.55 -7.38
CA THR A 15 -34.85 17.48 -6.45
C THR A 15 -36.04 16.76 -7.10
N VAL A 16 -36.66 15.87 -6.36
CA VAL A 16 -37.90 15.17 -6.73
C VAL A 16 -39.05 16.17 -6.71
N LEU A 17 -39.56 16.52 -7.88
CA LEU A 17 -40.66 17.48 -8.04
C LEU A 17 -41.88 16.78 -8.67
N PRO A 18 -42.90 16.42 -7.88
CA PRO A 18 -44.00 15.55 -8.34
C PRO A 18 -44.90 16.14 -9.44
N TYR A 19 -44.81 17.45 -9.71
CA TYR A 19 -45.71 18.16 -10.64
C TYR A 19 -45.01 18.78 -11.85
N VAL A 20 -43.71 18.55 -12.04
CA VAL A 20 -42.98 19.10 -13.19
C VAL A 20 -42.89 18.04 -14.29
N GLN A 21 -43.73 18.15 -15.31
CA GLN A 21 -43.65 17.27 -16.47
C GLN A 21 -42.63 17.81 -17.47
N ILE A 22 -41.45 17.21 -17.47
CA ILE A 22 -40.37 17.54 -18.41
C ILE A 22 -40.46 16.64 -19.64
N ASP A 23 -40.41 17.25 -20.83
CA ASP A 23 -40.44 16.53 -22.11
C ASP A 23 -39.16 15.68 -22.28
N PHE A 24 -39.35 14.36 -22.27
CA PHE A 24 -38.28 13.39 -22.52
C PHE A 24 -37.60 13.60 -23.88
N VAL A 25 -38.35 13.95 -24.92
CA VAL A 25 -37.83 14.16 -26.27
C VAL A 25 -36.84 15.32 -26.29
N HIS A 26 -37.19 16.42 -25.60
CA HIS A 26 -36.30 17.56 -25.42
C HIS A 26 -35.03 17.18 -24.66
N TYR A 27 -35.16 16.50 -23.52
CA TYR A 27 -34.02 16.08 -22.69
C TYR A 27 -33.12 15.07 -23.40
N PHE A 28 -33.68 14.20 -24.22
CA PHE A 28 -32.92 13.29 -25.06
C PHE A 28 -32.03 14.04 -26.05
N ARG A 29 -32.59 15.00 -26.78
CA ARG A 29 -31.82 15.84 -27.70
C ARG A 29 -30.77 16.64 -26.96
N LEU A 30 -31.10 17.15 -25.78
CA LEU A 30 -30.16 17.92 -24.96
C LEU A 30 -29.00 17.04 -24.49
N ALA A 31 -29.27 15.83 -24.00
CA ALA A 31 -28.27 14.86 -23.59
C ALA A 31 -27.36 14.43 -24.74
N GLN A 32 -27.93 14.19 -25.93
CA GLN A 32 -27.15 13.88 -27.13
C GLN A 32 -26.26 15.06 -27.56
N CYS A 33 -26.80 16.28 -27.51
CA CYS A 33 -26.02 17.48 -27.83
C CYS A 33 -24.89 17.69 -26.82
N ASP A 34 -25.16 17.47 -25.54
CA ASP A 34 -24.18 17.52 -24.47
C ASP A 34 -23.08 16.47 -24.67
N ALA A 35 -23.43 15.21 -24.97
CA ALA A 35 -22.45 14.18 -25.28
C ALA A 35 -21.55 14.56 -26.46
N LYS A 36 -22.09 15.15 -27.54
CA LYS A 36 -21.28 15.67 -28.67
C LYS A 36 -20.37 16.83 -28.26
N CYS A 37 -20.85 17.74 -27.40
CA CYS A 37 -20.02 18.81 -26.85
C CYS A 37 -18.88 18.25 -25.99
N ALA A 38 -19.14 17.25 -25.17
CA ALA A 38 -18.14 16.58 -24.35
C ALA A 38 -17.10 15.83 -25.18
N GLU A 39 -17.54 15.19 -26.27
CA GLU A 39 -16.65 14.46 -27.19
C GLU A 39 -15.64 15.41 -27.83
N LYS A 40 -16.09 16.61 -28.19
CA LYS A 40 -15.26 17.60 -28.88
C LYS A 40 -14.42 18.47 -27.94
N TYR A 41 -14.95 18.85 -26.78
CA TYR A 41 -14.35 19.90 -25.94
C TYR A 41 -13.98 19.44 -24.52
N SER A 42 -14.41 18.26 -24.08
CA SER A 42 -14.06 17.73 -22.76
C SER A 42 -12.90 16.72 -22.85
N LYS A 43 -12.27 16.49 -21.70
CA LYS A 43 -11.24 15.45 -21.54
C LYS A 43 -11.80 14.33 -20.65
N SER A 44 -11.32 13.11 -20.88
CA SER A 44 -11.58 12.01 -19.96
C SER A 44 -10.85 12.29 -18.64
N ILE A 45 -11.59 12.19 -17.54
CA ILE A 45 -11.12 12.33 -16.17
C ILE A 45 -11.17 10.93 -15.55
N LYS A 46 -10.05 10.54 -14.93
CA LYS A 46 -9.95 9.32 -14.12
C LYS A 46 -10.10 9.75 -12.65
N ARG A 47 -11.21 9.37 -12.01
CA ARG A 47 -11.44 9.61 -10.57
C ARG A 47 -11.23 8.34 -9.80
N ARG A 48 -10.45 8.44 -8.72
CA ARG A 48 -10.27 7.37 -7.75
C ARG A 48 -11.49 7.29 -6.82
N LEU A 49 -12.00 6.09 -6.62
CA LEU A 49 -13.07 5.79 -5.66
C LEU A 49 -12.48 5.48 -4.28
N ASN A 50 -13.34 5.46 -3.26
CA ASN A 50 -12.97 5.18 -1.87
C ASN A 50 -12.30 3.81 -1.70
N ASP A 51 -12.69 2.81 -2.49
CA ASP A 51 -12.09 1.46 -2.48
C ASP A 51 -10.75 1.36 -3.24
N GLY A 52 -10.26 2.48 -3.79
CA GLY A 52 -9.03 2.56 -4.57
C GLY A 52 -9.19 2.21 -6.05
N THR A 53 -10.35 1.75 -6.49
CA THR A 53 -10.63 1.56 -7.92
C THR A 53 -10.82 2.91 -8.62
N PHE A 54 -10.93 2.89 -9.95
CA PHE A 54 -11.05 4.11 -10.73
C PHE A 54 -12.22 4.07 -11.67
N ILE A 55 -12.96 5.17 -11.71
CA ILE A 55 -13.95 5.42 -12.76
C ILE A 55 -13.41 6.41 -13.77
N LYS A 56 -13.85 6.25 -15.02
CA LYS A 56 -13.57 7.21 -16.09
C LYS A 56 -14.86 7.88 -16.50
N TYR A 57 -14.85 9.21 -16.59
CA TYR A 57 -15.96 9.99 -17.11
C TYR A 57 -15.44 11.23 -17.85
N TYR A 58 -16.32 11.95 -18.52
CA TYR A 58 -15.94 13.16 -19.24
C TYR A 58 -16.39 14.38 -18.44
N GLY A 59 -15.42 15.21 -18.06
CA GLY A 59 -15.64 16.40 -17.24
C GLY A 59 -16.45 17.50 -17.93
N ASN A 60 -16.96 18.43 -17.13
CA ASN A 60 -17.86 19.50 -17.58
C ASN A 60 -17.27 20.92 -17.41
N ASP A 61 -16.00 21.04 -17.00
CA ASP A 61 -15.50 22.30 -16.44
C ASP A 61 -14.87 23.26 -17.45
N GLY A 62 -14.61 22.80 -18.69
CA GLY A 62 -13.95 23.59 -19.72
C GLY A 62 -14.81 24.72 -20.30
N ASP A 63 -14.21 25.90 -20.52
CA ASP A 63 -14.91 27.08 -21.05
C ASP A 63 -15.53 26.83 -22.43
N HIS A 64 -14.80 26.15 -23.32
CA HIS A 64 -15.32 25.77 -24.64
C HIS A 64 -16.50 24.77 -24.53
N TYR A 65 -16.45 23.84 -23.58
CA TYR A 65 -17.56 22.93 -23.32
C TYR A 65 -18.79 23.70 -22.83
N LYS A 66 -18.63 24.59 -21.84
CA LYS A 66 -19.72 25.44 -21.32
C LYS A 66 -20.38 26.29 -22.42
N LEU A 67 -19.57 26.87 -23.31
CA LEU A 67 -20.07 27.62 -24.47
C LEU A 67 -20.82 26.72 -25.48
N CYS A 68 -20.35 25.49 -25.71
CA CYS A 68 -21.04 24.52 -26.56
C CYS A 68 -22.40 24.12 -25.97
N ILE A 69 -22.46 23.81 -24.67
CA ILE A 69 -23.72 23.52 -23.95
C ILE A 69 -24.68 24.70 -23.98
N ALA A 70 -24.18 25.93 -23.89
CA ALA A 70 -25.01 27.12 -24.04
C ALA A 70 -25.67 27.20 -25.44
N GLY A 71 -24.97 26.73 -26.48
CA GLY A 71 -25.49 26.58 -27.83
C GLY A 71 -26.59 25.51 -27.94
N CYS A 72 -26.43 24.39 -27.24
CA CYS A 72 -27.44 23.32 -27.17
C CYS A 72 -28.75 23.81 -26.54
N ASN A 73 -28.68 24.62 -25.48
CA ASN A 73 -29.84 25.11 -24.74
C ASN A 73 -30.64 26.23 -25.45
N ARG A 74 -30.22 26.67 -26.64
CA ARG A 74 -30.88 27.70 -27.46
C ARG A 74 -31.35 28.95 -26.67
N ARG A 75 -30.61 29.39 -25.64
CA ARG A 75 -30.84 30.73 -25.09
C ARG A 75 -30.27 31.73 -26.11
N ARG A 76 -31.06 32.75 -26.48
CA ARG A 76 -30.57 33.92 -27.25
C ARG A 76 -29.51 34.64 -26.41
N ILE A 77 -28.29 34.11 -26.42
CA ILE A 77 -27.14 34.82 -25.90
C ILE A 77 -26.79 35.82 -26.98
N THR A 78 -27.20 37.07 -26.80
CA THR A 78 -26.58 38.19 -27.50
C THR A 78 -25.09 38.09 -27.22
N ALA A 79 -24.33 37.62 -28.21
CA ALA A 79 -22.89 37.53 -28.14
C ALA A 79 -22.33 38.92 -27.83
N ARG A 80 -22.08 39.20 -26.54
CA ARG A 80 -21.16 40.27 -26.18
C ARG A 80 -19.85 39.89 -26.83
N ARG A 81 -19.35 40.78 -27.68
CA ARG A 81 -18.12 40.62 -28.47
C ARG A 81 -17.00 40.06 -27.57
N GLU A 82 -16.79 38.76 -27.63
CA GLU A 82 -15.66 38.09 -27.01
C GLU A 82 -14.88 37.31 -28.07
N LYS A 83 -13.58 37.25 -27.82
CA LYS A 83 -12.46 36.82 -28.67
C LYS A 83 -12.84 35.75 -29.71
N ASN A 84 -12.41 35.96 -30.96
CA ASN A 84 -12.67 35.17 -32.19
C ASN A 84 -12.52 33.62 -32.12
N GLY A 85 -12.13 33.01 -31.00
CA GLY A 85 -12.11 31.57 -30.76
C GLY A 85 -13.30 31.00 -29.96
N THR A 86 -14.05 31.82 -29.21
CA THR A 86 -15.18 31.37 -28.35
C THR A 86 -16.50 31.24 -29.12
N THR A 87 -16.64 31.95 -30.23
CA THR A 87 -17.80 31.87 -31.14
C THR A 87 -17.96 30.50 -31.78
N ASN A 88 -16.85 29.81 -32.07
CA ASN A 88 -16.87 28.49 -32.72
C ASN A 88 -17.48 27.39 -31.85
N ALA A 89 -17.25 27.42 -30.53
CA ALA A 89 -17.81 26.42 -29.61
C ALA A 89 -19.33 26.58 -29.45
N LEU A 90 -19.80 27.81 -29.33
CA LEU A 90 -21.23 28.13 -29.29
C LEU A 90 -21.94 27.69 -30.58
N MET A 91 -21.37 28.03 -31.75
CA MET A 91 -21.91 27.62 -33.05
C MET A 91 -21.90 26.10 -33.22
N ALA A 92 -20.86 25.40 -32.74
CA ALA A 92 -20.82 23.95 -32.75
C ALA A 92 -21.97 23.36 -31.90
N GLY A 93 -22.26 23.91 -30.72
CA GLY A 93 -23.39 23.50 -29.91
C GLY A 93 -24.75 23.69 -30.60
N MET A 94 -24.94 24.84 -31.28
CA MET A 94 -26.14 25.09 -32.08
C MET A 94 -26.28 24.08 -33.22
N GLN A 95 -25.19 23.77 -33.92
CA GLN A 95 -25.16 22.77 -34.99
C GLN A 95 -25.46 21.37 -34.45
N PHE A 96 -24.80 20.95 -33.36
CA PHE A 96 -25.05 19.67 -32.72
C PHE A 96 -26.50 19.51 -32.30
N TRP A 97 -27.12 20.56 -31.78
CA TRP A 97 -28.55 20.55 -31.48
C TRP A 97 -29.41 20.32 -32.72
N MET A 98 -29.09 20.96 -33.85
CA MET A 98 -29.79 20.72 -35.13
C MET A 98 -29.59 19.28 -35.61
N ASP A 99 -28.41 18.70 -35.39
CA ASP A 99 -28.04 17.34 -35.79
C ASP A 99 -28.54 16.26 -34.82
N THR A 100 -29.12 16.64 -33.68
CA THR A 100 -29.70 15.67 -32.73
C THR A 100 -31.04 15.16 -33.22
N ASN A 101 -31.27 13.86 -33.05
CA ASN A 101 -32.52 13.21 -33.44
C ASN A 101 -33.02 12.35 -32.28
N ALA A 102 -34.18 12.70 -31.73
CA ALA A 102 -34.81 11.95 -30.65
C ALA A 102 -35.23 10.53 -31.03
N TYR A 103 -35.36 10.27 -32.33
CA TYR A 103 -35.73 8.97 -32.89
C TYR A 103 -34.53 8.26 -33.52
N ALA A 104 -33.29 8.66 -33.18
CA ALA A 104 -32.09 7.96 -33.62
C ALA A 104 -32.14 6.48 -33.20
N SER A 105 -31.64 5.60 -34.06
CA SER A 105 -31.57 4.16 -33.81
C SER A 105 -30.79 3.87 -32.52
N ARG A 106 -31.28 2.90 -31.75
CA ARG A 106 -30.65 2.43 -30.52
C ARG A 106 -29.55 1.43 -30.85
N THR A 107 -28.42 1.50 -30.17
CA THR A 107 -27.43 0.42 -30.21
C THR A 107 -27.95 -0.81 -29.48
N ASP A 108 -27.56 -2.02 -29.90
CA ASP A 108 -28.03 -3.25 -29.24
C ASP A 108 -27.40 -3.45 -27.85
N HIS A 109 -26.23 -2.86 -27.60
CA HIS A 109 -25.49 -2.98 -26.35
C HIS A 109 -25.74 -1.77 -25.43
N SER A 110 -26.00 -2.01 -24.15
CA SER A 110 -26.10 -0.98 -23.12
C SER A 110 -24.82 -0.93 -22.27
N PRO A 111 -24.29 0.28 -21.97
CA PRO A 111 -23.21 0.45 -21.00
C PRO A 111 -23.58 0.04 -19.59
N ILE A 112 -24.87 0.16 -19.26
CA ILE A 112 -25.36 0.06 -17.89
C ILE A 112 -25.61 -1.43 -17.61
N LYS A 113 -25.07 -1.92 -16.50
CA LYS A 113 -25.29 -3.27 -15.97
C LYS A 113 -26.46 -3.29 -15.01
N SER A 114 -26.48 -2.37 -14.04
CA SER A 114 -27.56 -2.24 -13.07
C SER A 114 -27.68 -0.79 -12.58
N VAL A 115 -28.86 -0.48 -12.03
CA VAL A 115 -29.16 0.80 -11.38
C VAL A 115 -29.69 0.50 -9.99
N GLU A 116 -29.02 1.03 -8.98
CA GLU A 116 -29.28 0.70 -7.59
C GLU A 116 -29.28 1.98 -6.75
N LEU A 117 -30.17 2.04 -5.77
CA LEU A 117 -30.03 3.05 -4.74
C LEU A 117 -28.99 2.55 -3.73
N GLY A 118 -27.98 3.35 -3.45
CA GLY A 118 -26.88 2.97 -2.57
C GLY A 118 -27.19 3.15 -1.10
N CYS A 119 -27.66 4.34 -0.75
CA CYS A 119 -27.84 4.80 0.62
C CYS A 119 -28.95 5.86 0.67
N MET A 120 -29.41 6.15 1.88
CA MET A 120 -30.37 7.22 2.15
C MET A 120 -30.01 7.93 3.45
N ASP A 121 -30.26 9.24 3.50
CA ASP A 121 -30.17 10.06 4.70
C ASP A 121 -31.45 10.87 4.91
N VAL A 122 -31.81 11.10 6.17
CA VAL A 122 -32.89 12.02 6.54
C VAL A 122 -32.32 13.43 6.61
N VAL A 123 -32.89 14.34 5.82
CA VAL A 123 -32.55 15.76 5.82
C VAL A 123 -33.54 16.50 6.72
N THR A 124 -33.13 16.74 7.96
CA THR A 124 -33.85 17.63 8.88
C THR A 124 -33.39 19.06 8.59
N SER A 125 -34.27 19.93 8.07
CA SER A 125 -33.92 21.33 7.85
C SER A 125 -33.59 22.00 9.19
N GLN A 126 -32.38 22.54 9.34
CA GLN A 126 -32.02 23.34 10.52
C GLN A 126 -32.65 24.73 10.51
N ASP A 127 -33.26 25.14 9.39
CA ASP A 127 -34.00 26.39 9.30
C ASP A 127 -35.39 26.21 9.92
N LEU A 128 -35.61 26.94 11.02
CA LEU A 128 -36.83 26.98 11.85
C LEU A 128 -38.11 27.38 11.10
N ASN A 129 -38.10 27.56 9.77
CA ASN A 129 -39.27 27.79 8.95
C ASN A 129 -39.03 27.27 7.53
N ASP A 130 -39.93 26.39 7.06
CA ASP A 130 -40.33 26.14 5.65
C ASP A 130 -39.94 24.85 4.91
N PHE A 131 -39.46 23.77 5.53
CA PHE A 131 -39.46 22.45 4.84
C PHE A 131 -39.91 21.28 5.71
N GLU A 132 -40.76 20.43 5.14
CA GLU A 132 -41.08 19.09 5.65
C GLU A 132 -39.80 18.24 5.67
N ASP A 133 -39.67 17.31 6.62
CA ASP A 133 -38.54 16.37 6.64
C ASP A 133 -38.51 15.55 5.34
N THR A 134 -37.40 15.66 4.60
CA THR A 134 -37.22 14.98 3.31
C THR A 134 -36.11 13.96 3.38
N ILE A 135 -36.16 12.97 2.48
CA ILE A 135 -35.12 11.97 2.35
C ILE A 135 -34.22 12.33 1.16
N GLU A 136 -32.91 12.28 1.39
CA GLU A 136 -31.90 12.30 0.33
C GLU A 136 -31.35 10.89 0.10
N GLY A 137 -30.87 10.62 -1.10
CA GLY A 137 -30.24 9.33 -1.42
C GLY A 137 -29.26 9.43 -2.57
N LEU A 138 -28.35 8.47 -2.64
CA LEU A 138 -27.40 8.34 -3.75
C LEU A 138 -27.81 7.17 -4.64
N VAL A 139 -27.95 7.43 -5.94
CA VAL A 139 -28.21 6.39 -6.94
C VAL A 139 -26.91 6.06 -7.66
N PHE A 140 -26.62 4.77 -7.77
CA PHE A 140 -25.44 4.22 -8.44
C PHE A 140 -25.82 3.56 -9.76
N VAL A 141 -25.05 3.88 -10.79
CA VAL A 141 -25.17 3.34 -12.14
C VAL A 141 -23.96 2.46 -12.39
N ASN A 142 -24.13 1.16 -12.24
CA ASN A 142 -23.06 0.20 -12.51
C ASN A 142 -22.87 0.10 -14.02
N THR A 143 -21.65 0.37 -14.49
CA THR A 143 -21.31 0.42 -15.92
C THR A 143 -20.29 -0.66 -16.27
N ASN A 144 -20.29 -1.10 -17.53
CA ASN A 144 -19.24 -1.94 -18.08
C ASN A 144 -18.02 -1.08 -18.44
N GLU A 145 -16.81 -1.55 -18.11
CA GLU A 145 -15.55 -0.78 -18.23
C GLU A 145 -15.13 -0.43 -19.67
N THR A 146 -15.91 -0.80 -20.69
CA THR A 146 -15.50 -0.84 -22.09
C THR A 146 -15.77 0.42 -22.90
N GLU A 147 -16.39 1.47 -22.35
CA GLU A 147 -16.87 2.58 -23.18
C GLU A 147 -15.86 3.73 -23.35
N GLN A 148 -15.63 4.09 -24.62
CA GLN A 148 -14.64 5.07 -25.06
C GLN A 148 -15.22 6.46 -25.35
N TYR A 149 -16.53 6.67 -25.13
CA TYR A 149 -17.25 7.89 -25.51
C TYR A 149 -17.93 8.54 -24.30
N PRO A 150 -18.20 9.87 -24.33
CA PRO A 150 -18.92 10.55 -23.26
C PRO A 150 -20.38 10.10 -23.20
N ILE A 151 -20.76 9.53 -22.06
CA ILE A 151 -22.13 9.12 -21.78
C ILE A 151 -22.83 10.23 -20.97
N ARG A 152 -24.11 10.42 -21.26
CA ARG A 152 -25.06 11.21 -20.47
C ARG A 152 -26.21 10.32 -20.02
N TYR A 153 -26.54 10.37 -18.74
CA TYR A 153 -27.58 9.58 -18.11
C TYR A 153 -28.82 10.43 -17.95
N ILE A 154 -29.87 10.12 -18.71
CA ILE A 154 -31.18 10.73 -18.49
C ILE A 154 -31.83 9.97 -17.36
N VAL A 155 -32.17 10.69 -16.29
CA VAL A 155 -32.82 10.13 -15.13
C VAL A 155 -34.31 10.38 -15.22
N GLN A 156 -35.08 9.32 -15.06
CA GLN A 156 -36.52 9.37 -14.86
C GLN A 156 -36.84 8.65 -13.56
N TRP A 157 -37.88 9.10 -12.87
CA TRP A 157 -38.33 8.50 -11.64
C TRP A 157 -39.85 8.39 -11.62
N LYS A 158 -40.33 7.48 -10.78
CA LYS A 158 -41.73 7.41 -10.41
C LYS A 158 -41.84 6.98 -8.95
N GLN A 159 -42.97 7.31 -8.35
CA GLN A 159 -43.31 6.98 -6.98
C GLN A 159 -44.68 6.33 -6.91
N ARG A 160 -44.90 5.54 -5.87
CA ARG A 160 -46.21 5.02 -5.47
C ARG A 160 -46.36 5.01 -3.96
N THR A 161 -47.60 4.93 -3.51
CA THR A 161 -47.96 4.76 -2.11
C THR A 161 -47.48 3.42 -1.55
N TYR A 162 -47.28 3.37 -0.23
CA TYR A 162 -46.77 2.19 0.48
C TYR A 162 -47.64 0.93 0.29
N ASP A 163 -48.95 1.11 0.15
CA ASP A 163 -49.92 0.04 -0.11
C ASP A 163 -49.71 -0.66 -1.48
N GLY A 164 -48.83 -0.11 -2.33
CA GLY A 164 -48.54 -0.63 -3.66
C GLY A 164 -49.74 -0.56 -4.61
N SER A 165 -50.77 0.23 -4.28
CA SER A 165 -51.97 0.33 -5.09
C SER A 165 -51.66 0.97 -6.46
N PRO A 166 -52.08 0.38 -7.59
CA PRO A 166 -51.86 0.97 -8.92
C PRO A 166 -52.50 2.35 -9.09
N THR A 167 -53.49 2.66 -8.25
CA THR A 167 -54.20 3.94 -8.21
C THR A 167 -53.39 5.07 -7.59
N GLY A 168 -52.33 4.75 -6.83
CA GLY A 168 -51.42 5.72 -6.21
C GLY A 168 -50.06 5.87 -6.91
N GLU A 169 -49.85 5.20 -8.04
CA GLU A 169 -48.60 5.27 -8.81
C GLU A 169 -48.64 6.43 -9.81
N ASN A 170 -47.61 7.29 -9.81
CA ASN A 170 -47.47 8.34 -10.81
C ASN A 170 -46.84 7.82 -12.11
N GLY A 171 -47.00 8.60 -13.19
CA GLY A 171 -46.28 8.35 -14.44
C GLY A 171 -44.77 8.58 -14.29
N TRP A 172 -43.98 8.11 -15.26
CA TRP A 172 -42.55 8.42 -15.31
C TRP A 172 -42.32 9.92 -15.52
N ILE A 173 -41.58 10.52 -14.59
CA ILE A 173 -41.18 11.92 -14.63
C ILE A 173 -39.70 12.00 -14.99
N THR A 174 -39.37 12.71 -16.07
CA THR A 174 -37.98 13.03 -16.43
C THR A 174 -37.45 14.13 -15.50
N SER A 175 -36.29 13.94 -14.89
CA SER A 175 -35.74 14.89 -13.90
C SER A 175 -34.47 15.60 -14.38
N SER A 176 -33.44 14.85 -14.74
CA SER A 176 -32.10 15.41 -14.97
C SER A 176 -31.30 14.67 -16.05
N ILE A 177 -30.18 15.29 -16.42
CA ILE A 177 -29.14 14.73 -17.29
C ILE A 177 -27.84 14.73 -16.50
N GLU A 178 -27.40 13.54 -16.11
CA GLU A 178 -26.19 13.36 -15.32
C GLU A 178 -25.01 12.96 -16.20
N SER A 179 -23.83 13.49 -15.86
CA SER A 179 -22.56 13.16 -16.54
C SER A 179 -21.76 12.09 -15.81
N GLU A 180 -22.10 11.82 -14.55
CA GLU A 180 -21.42 10.86 -13.69
C GLU A 180 -22.33 9.63 -13.45
N PRO A 181 -21.75 8.43 -13.24
CA PRO A 181 -22.50 7.22 -12.93
C PRO A 181 -22.99 7.15 -11.47
N ILE A 182 -22.97 8.29 -10.77
CA ILE A 182 -23.43 8.47 -9.40
C ILE A 182 -24.06 9.86 -9.32
N PHE A 183 -25.24 9.95 -8.72
CA PHE A 183 -25.94 11.22 -8.56
C PHE A 183 -26.81 11.22 -7.31
N LYS A 184 -27.05 12.43 -6.79
CA LYS A 184 -27.84 12.65 -5.58
C LYS A 184 -29.29 12.95 -5.93
N VAL A 185 -30.20 12.32 -5.20
CA VAL A 185 -31.65 12.55 -5.27
C VAL A 185 -32.07 13.22 -3.97
N GLU A 186 -32.74 14.37 -4.08
CA GLU A 186 -33.19 15.16 -2.94
C GLU A 186 -34.72 15.28 -2.93
N GLY A 187 -35.32 15.51 -1.76
CA GLY A 187 -36.76 15.77 -1.67
C GLY A 187 -37.65 14.54 -1.82
N MET A 188 -37.12 13.34 -1.56
CA MET A 188 -37.97 12.14 -1.52
C MET A 188 -38.91 12.21 -0.31
N ILE A 189 -40.18 11.91 -0.54
CA ILE A 189 -41.21 11.90 0.50
C ILE A 189 -41.02 10.64 1.36
N PRO A 190 -41.03 10.75 2.69
CA PRO A 190 -40.94 9.59 3.60
C PRO A 190 -42.01 8.53 3.34
N VAL A 191 -41.68 7.26 3.58
CA VAL A 191 -42.60 6.09 3.51
C VAL A 191 -43.16 5.79 2.10
N MET A 192 -42.77 6.54 1.07
CA MET A 192 -43.15 6.28 -0.31
C MET A 192 -42.21 5.28 -0.98
N GLN A 193 -42.68 4.61 -2.05
CA GLN A 193 -41.82 3.74 -2.85
C GLN A 193 -41.41 4.45 -4.13
N TYR A 194 -40.11 4.43 -4.42
CA TYR A 194 -39.49 5.04 -5.59
C TYR A 194 -38.92 4.00 -6.54
N ARG A 195 -38.93 4.32 -7.83
CA ARG A 195 -38.24 3.56 -8.86
C ARG A 195 -37.58 4.52 -9.84
N PHE A 196 -36.34 4.22 -10.18
CA PHE A 196 -35.54 5.03 -11.10
C PHE A 196 -35.38 4.29 -12.42
N MET A 197 -35.45 5.02 -13.52
CA MET A 197 -35.16 4.55 -14.88
C MET A 197 -34.08 5.44 -15.46
N ILE A 198 -33.02 4.80 -15.97
CA ILE A 198 -31.87 5.50 -16.53
C ILE A 198 -31.73 5.10 -17.98
N THR A 199 -31.59 6.11 -18.84
CA THR A 199 -31.26 5.93 -20.26
C THR A 199 -29.88 6.53 -20.53
N ALA A 200 -28.95 5.70 -21.02
CA ALA A 200 -27.66 6.14 -21.50
C ALA A 200 -27.76 6.74 -22.90
N VAL A 201 -27.13 7.90 -23.09
CA VAL A 201 -27.08 8.63 -24.36
C VAL A 201 -25.64 9.03 -24.65
N GLY A 202 -25.13 8.61 -25.80
CA GLY A 202 -23.83 9.02 -26.33
C GLY A 202 -23.97 10.01 -27.49
N PRO A 203 -22.85 10.43 -28.11
CA PRO A 203 -22.86 11.36 -29.24
C PRO A 203 -23.71 10.87 -30.43
N GLY A 204 -23.68 9.55 -30.67
CA GLY A 204 -24.44 8.88 -31.72
C GLY A 204 -25.93 8.67 -31.43
N GLY A 205 -26.39 8.91 -30.19
CA GLY A 205 -27.78 8.68 -29.77
C GLY A 205 -27.88 7.69 -28.62
N ARG A 206 -28.98 6.92 -28.59
CA ARG A 206 -29.32 6.06 -27.44
C ARG A 206 -28.42 4.82 -27.38
N LEU A 207 -27.84 4.58 -26.20
CA LEU A 207 -26.99 3.42 -25.94
C LEU A 207 -27.78 2.32 -25.20
N GLY A 208 -28.29 1.35 -25.95
CA GLY A 208 -29.10 0.27 -25.39
C GLY A 208 -30.46 0.71 -24.82
N GLY A 209 -31.15 -0.25 -24.19
CA GLY A 209 -32.46 -0.03 -23.55
C GLY A 209 -32.37 0.78 -22.25
N PRO A 210 -33.50 1.34 -21.77
CA PRO A 210 -33.55 1.93 -20.45
C PRO A 210 -33.41 0.84 -19.39
N ILE A 211 -32.63 1.10 -18.34
CA ILE A 211 -32.47 0.19 -17.20
C ILE A 211 -33.20 0.77 -16.01
N MET A 212 -33.95 -0.07 -15.31
CA MET A 212 -34.74 0.33 -14.15
C MET A 212 -34.16 -0.26 -12.87
N SER A 213 -34.17 0.53 -11.81
CA SER A 213 -33.92 0.02 -10.46
C SER A 213 -35.06 -0.88 -10.00
N ASN A 214 -34.82 -1.60 -8.92
CA ASN A 214 -35.88 -2.19 -8.11
C ASN A 214 -36.71 -1.08 -7.44
N TRP A 215 -37.92 -1.43 -7.00
CA TRP A 215 -38.70 -0.55 -6.13
C TRP A 215 -38.03 -0.46 -4.77
N VAL A 216 -37.89 0.76 -4.26
CA VAL A 216 -37.24 1.05 -3.00
C VAL A 216 -38.14 1.92 -2.15
N GLN A 217 -38.33 1.55 -0.88
CA GLN A 217 -39.07 2.36 0.07
C GLN A 217 -38.14 3.41 0.71
N SER A 218 -38.58 4.67 0.73
CA SER A 218 -37.91 5.76 1.44
C SER A 218 -38.02 5.61 2.96
N LEU A 219 -37.07 6.21 3.66
CA LEU A 219 -36.97 6.14 5.13
C LEU A 219 -38.20 6.75 5.82
N THR A 220 -38.36 6.39 7.10
CA THR A 220 -39.26 7.11 8.01
C THR A 220 -38.53 8.28 8.65
N VAL A 221 -39.23 9.38 8.95
CA VAL A 221 -38.64 10.59 9.54
C VAL A 221 -38.09 10.36 10.95
N GLU A 222 -38.67 9.43 11.70
CA GLU A 222 -38.31 9.13 13.09
C GLU A 222 -37.01 8.31 13.21
N GLU A 223 -36.47 7.81 12.10
CA GLU A 223 -35.22 7.03 12.11
C GLU A 223 -34.00 7.95 12.27
N LYS A 224 -33.40 7.87 13.46
CA LYS A 224 -32.06 8.41 13.73
C LYS A 224 -31.02 7.78 12.79
N LEU A 225 -29.83 8.41 12.76
CA LEU A 225 -28.60 7.89 12.12
C LEU A 225 -28.52 6.36 12.28
N ARG A 226 -28.46 5.64 11.15
CA ARG A 226 -28.43 4.18 11.14
C ARG A 226 -27.00 3.72 11.32
N VAL A 227 -26.77 3.04 12.42
CA VAL A 227 -25.49 2.41 12.75
C VAL A 227 -25.08 1.47 11.62
N PRO A 228 -23.80 1.47 11.18
CA PRO A 228 -23.29 0.47 10.25
C PRO A 228 -23.53 -0.95 10.78
N VAL A 229 -24.11 -1.84 9.95
CA VAL A 229 -24.54 -3.18 10.37
C VAL A 229 -23.73 -4.26 9.67
N GLY A 230 -23.48 -5.36 10.38
CA GLY A 230 -22.96 -6.61 9.83
C GLY A 230 -21.49 -6.85 10.16
N PRO A 231 -20.92 -8.01 9.80
CA PRO A 231 -19.50 -8.22 9.99
C PRO A 231 -18.73 -7.25 9.09
N MET A 232 -17.83 -6.48 9.69
CA MET A 232 -16.81 -5.79 8.94
C MET A 232 -15.89 -6.86 8.29
N MET A 233 -15.55 -6.65 7.02
CA MET A 233 -14.63 -7.50 6.28
C MET A 233 -13.43 -6.67 5.89
N ILE A 234 -12.25 -7.08 6.34
CA ILE A 234 -10.99 -6.39 6.05
C ILE A 234 -10.11 -7.33 5.24
N VAL A 235 -9.72 -6.89 4.06
CA VAL A 235 -8.82 -7.62 3.17
C VAL A 235 -7.54 -6.82 2.98
N THR A 236 -6.43 -7.36 3.44
CA THR A 236 -5.10 -6.75 3.26
C THR A 236 -4.52 -7.12 1.89
N GLN A 237 -3.90 -6.16 1.24
CA GLN A 237 -3.21 -6.35 -0.04
C GLN A 237 -2.01 -5.42 -0.13
N TYR A 238 -1.09 -5.69 -1.06
CA TYR A 238 0.03 -4.81 -1.37
C TYR A 238 -0.04 -4.36 -2.82
N ASN A 239 0.15 -3.08 -3.08
CA ASN A 239 0.34 -2.55 -4.42
C ASN A 239 1.45 -1.49 -4.43
N ASN A 240 2.00 -1.20 -5.63
CA ASN A 240 3.11 -0.24 -5.74
C ASN A 240 2.67 1.23 -5.60
N GLU A 241 1.38 1.53 -5.77
CA GLU A 241 0.87 2.92 -5.73
C GLU A 241 0.47 3.34 -4.30
N ASP A 242 -0.06 2.42 -3.50
CA ASP A 242 -0.63 2.65 -2.16
C ASP A 242 0.11 1.90 -1.05
N GLY A 243 1.18 1.18 -1.39
CA GLY A 243 1.96 0.35 -0.50
C GLY A 243 1.13 -0.80 0.09
N LEU A 244 1.41 -1.11 1.35
CA LEU A 244 0.56 -2.02 2.12
C LEU A 244 -0.78 -1.35 2.45
N CYS A 245 -1.87 -1.97 2.01
CA CYS A 245 -3.20 -1.41 2.16
C CYS A 245 -4.20 -2.44 2.68
N ALA A 246 -5.30 -1.94 3.26
CA ALA A 246 -6.40 -2.75 3.74
C ALA A 246 -7.73 -2.21 3.21
N LEU A 247 -8.47 -3.05 2.49
CA LEU A 247 -9.80 -2.72 2.00
C LEU A 247 -10.84 -3.12 3.05
N VAL A 248 -11.47 -2.11 3.65
CA VAL A 248 -12.51 -2.27 4.67
C VAL A 248 -13.88 -2.22 4.00
N LYS A 249 -14.66 -3.28 4.17
CA LYS A 249 -16.00 -3.44 3.62
C LYS A 249 -17.00 -3.73 4.74
N TRP A 250 -18.20 -3.17 4.61
CA TRP A 250 -19.34 -3.47 5.47
C TRP A 250 -20.62 -3.39 4.64
N TYR A 251 -21.70 -3.96 5.17
CA TYR A 251 -22.99 -3.91 4.51
C TYR A 251 -23.64 -2.54 4.72
N HIS A 252 -23.81 -1.80 3.63
CA HIS A 252 -24.49 -0.50 3.64
C HIS A 252 -25.70 -0.46 2.70
N SER A 253 -25.88 -1.48 1.87
CA SER A 253 -27.01 -1.59 0.95
C SER A 253 -27.56 -3.02 0.91
N PRO A 254 -28.90 -3.20 0.78
CA PRO A 254 -29.51 -4.52 0.65
C PRO A 254 -29.05 -5.28 -0.60
N TYR A 255 -28.50 -4.58 -1.61
CA TYR A 255 -28.02 -5.20 -2.85
C TYR A 255 -26.68 -5.93 -2.69
N GLN A 256 -25.94 -5.70 -1.61
CA GLN A 256 -24.62 -6.31 -1.36
C GLN A 256 -24.71 -7.72 -0.75
N ARG A 257 -25.91 -8.26 -0.57
CA ARG A 257 -26.13 -9.56 0.05
C ARG A 257 -25.92 -10.69 -0.96
N GLU A 258 -24.96 -11.56 -0.69
CA GLU A 258 -25.08 -12.97 -1.10
C GLU A 258 -26.09 -13.62 -0.17
N LEU A 259 -27.20 -14.13 -0.73
CA LEU A 259 -28.32 -14.73 0.02
C LEU A 259 -27.83 -15.96 0.82
N SER A 260 -27.32 -15.74 2.03
CA SER A 260 -27.25 -16.79 3.04
C SER A 260 -28.61 -16.88 3.74
N PRO A 261 -29.30 -18.04 3.68
CA PRO A 261 -30.67 -18.21 4.16
C PRO A 261 -30.81 -18.17 5.69
N ASN A 262 -29.70 -18.05 6.44
CA ASN A 262 -29.69 -18.27 7.90
C ASN A 262 -29.53 -17.02 8.78
N ILE A 263 -29.55 -15.80 8.21
CA ILE A 263 -29.46 -14.56 9.01
C ILE A 263 -30.67 -13.68 8.72
N LEU A 264 -31.64 -13.76 9.63
CA LEU A 264 -32.88 -12.99 9.63
C LEU A 264 -32.67 -11.80 10.59
N ASN A 265 -31.79 -10.87 10.20
CA ASN A 265 -31.61 -9.61 10.92
C ASN A 265 -32.27 -8.51 10.07
N ASP A 266 -33.45 -8.04 10.47
CA ASP A 266 -34.24 -7.01 9.74
C ASP A 266 -33.45 -5.70 9.50
N ARG A 267 -32.41 -5.43 10.29
CA ARG A 267 -31.54 -4.27 10.09
C ARG A 267 -30.61 -4.39 8.87
N LEU A 268 -30.33 -5.61 8.40
CA LEU A 268 -29.52 -5.86 7.19
C LEU A 268 -30.32 -5.68 5.89
N THR A 269 -31.64 -5.51 5.98
CA THR A 269 -32.51 -5.20 4.83
C THR A 269 -32.72 -3.71 4.61
N LEU A 270 -32.09 -2.87 5.42
CA LEU A 270 -32.23 -1.43 5.42
C LEU A 270 -31.04 -0.76 4.74
N PHE A 271 -31.31 0.37 4.06
CA PHE A 271 -30.24 1.23 3.55
C PHE A 271 -29.47 1.87 4.70
N GLY A 272 -28.13 1.85 4.59
CA GLY A 272 -27.26 2.63 5.44
C GLY A 272 -27.26 4.12 5.07
N ASN A 273 -26.56 4.90 5.89
CA ASN A 273 -26.32 6.32 5.66
C ASN A 273 -25.45 6.57 4.42
N CYS A 274 -25.49 7.78 3.86
CA CYS A 274 -24.60 8.15 2.76
C CYS A 274 -23.27 8.71 3.22
N HIS A 275 -23.19 9.18 4.48
CA HIS A 275 -21.99 9.78 5.04
C HIS A 275 -21.43 8.96 6.20
N TYR A 276 -20.12 8.72 6.16
CA TYR A 276 -19.42 7.92 7.16
C TYR A 276 -18.14 8.60 7.65
N SER A 277 -17.74 8.20 8.85
CA SER A 277 -16.42 8.47 9.41
C SER A 277 -15.77 7.14 9.75
N ILE A 278 -14.52 6.99 9.35
CA ILE A 278 -13.67 5.86 9.72
C ILE A 278 -12.52 6.37 10.60
N THR A 279 -12.28 5.69 11.70
CA THR A 279 -11.14 5.94 12.60
C THR A 279 -10.24 4.71 12.57
N ILE A 280 -8.96 4.94 12.34
CA ILE A 280 -7.92 3.93 12.24
C ILE A 280 -6.97 4.22 13.39
N LEU A 281 -6.73 3.21 14.23
CA LEU A 281 -5.88 3.32 15.41
C LEU A 281 -4.84 2.21 15.36
N ASN A 282 -3.58 2.57 15.57
CA ASN A 282 -2.53 1.64 15.99
C ASN A 282 -1.88 2.17 17.28
N GLU A 283 -0.83 1.52 17.76
CA GLU A 283 -0.15 1.92 19.00
C GLU A 283 0.48 3.33 18.94
N THR A 284 0.82 3.81 17.74
CA THR A 284 1.62 5.03 17.54
C THR A 284 0.85 6.19 16.90
N SER A 285 -0.30 5.92 16.31
CA SER A 285 -1.04 6.85 15.46
C SER A 285 -2.54 6.59 15.51
N GLN A 286 -3.29 7.68 15.40
CA GLN A 286 -4.72 7.67 15.21
C GLN A 286 -5.06 8.61 14.06
N GLU A 287 -5.75 8.06 13.07
CA GLU A 287 -6.24 8.80 11.91
C GLU A 287 -7.76 8.70 11.84
N THR A 288 -8.42 9.77 11.41
CA THR A 288 -9.86 9.77 11.19
C THR A 288 -10.17 10.45 9.87
N MET A 289 -10.88 9.73 9.01
CA MET A 289 -11.31 10.19 7.70
C MET A 289 -12.82 10.28 7.67
N VAL A 290 -13.32 11.30 6.96
CA VAL A 290 -14.74 11.50 6.71
C VAL A 290 -14.95 11.41 5.20
N PHE A 291 -15.95 10.65 4.77
CA PHE A 291 -16.22 10.44 3.35
C PHE A 291 -17.70 10.21 3.08
N THR A 292 -18.08 10.46 1.84
CA THR A 292 -19.40 10.13 1.28
C THR A 292 -19.26 8.82 0.51
N LEU A 293 -20.25 7.95 0.66
CA LEU A 293 -20.29 6.68 -0.04
C LEU A 293 -20.33 6.90 -1.55
N ASP A 294 -19.58 6.09 -2.28
CA ASP A 294 -19.49 6.14 -3.73
C ASP A 294 -19.79 4.76 -4.33
N ASN A 295 -19.61 4.59 -5.64
CA ASN A 295 -19.85 3.31 -6.30
C ASN A 295 -18.78 2.23 -5.96
N GLY A 296 -17.88 2.51 -5.03
CA GLY A 296 -16.86 1.59 -4.58
C GLY A 296 -17.41 0.57 -3.58
N ASN A 297 -16.73 -0.57 -3.47
CA ASN A 297 -17.14 -1.66 -2.58
C ASN A 297 -16.64 -1.52 -1.14
N GLY A 298 -16.22 -0.34 -0.71
CA GLY A 298 -15.66 -0.09 0.63
C GLY A 298 -14.71 1.09 0.65
N ILE A 299 -13.82 1.11 1.64
CA ILE A 299 -12.77 2.12 1.80
C ILE A 299 -11.39 1.47 1.88
N LEU A 300 -10.45 1.97 1.08
CA LEU A 300 -9.08 1.51 1.05
C LEU A 300 -8.22 2.36 1.99
N LEU A 301 -7.65 1.71 2.99
CA LEU A 301 -6.64 2.28 3.86
C LEU A 301 -5.27 2.05 3.24
N SER A 302 -4.55 3.10 2.90
CA SER A 302 -3.24 3.03 2.23
C SER A 302 -2.07 3.29 3.18
N ASN A 303 -0.85 2.89 2.78
CA ASN A 303 0.41 3.16 3.47
C ASN A 303 0.44 2.67 4.93
N LEU A 304 -0.11 1.48 5.18
CA LEU A 304 -0.08 0.82 6.48
C LEU A 304 1.31 0.26 6.78
N GLN A 305 1.62 0.10 8.07
CA GLN A 305 2.86 -0.54 8.51
C GLN A 305 2.72 -2.06 8.50
N PHE A 306 3.79 -2.76 8.11
CA PHE A 306 3.86 -4.23 8.18
C PHE A 306 3.84 -4.73 9.63
N SER A 307 3.39 -5.97 9.84
CA SER A 307 3.38 -6.66 11.14
C SER A 307 2.78 -5.84 12.30
N THR A 308 1.74 -5.06 12.03
CA THR A 308 1.17 -4.11 12.99
C THR A 308 -0.31 -4.41 13.23
N GLU A 309 -0.75 -4.39 14.50
CA GLU A 309 -2.18 -4.47 14.84
C GLU A 309 -2.84 -3.11 14.58
N TYR A 310 -3.91 -3.12 13.81
CA TYR A 310 -4.76 -1.96 13.58
C TYR A 310 -6.18 -2.24 14.10
N SER A 311 -6.77 -1.24 14.74
CA SER A 311 -8.18 -1.19 15.11
C SER A 311 -8.90 -0.19 14.22
N VAL A 312 -9.97 -0.64 13.57
CA VAL A 312 -10.78 0.16 12.66
C VAL A 312 -12.17 0.31 13.24
N ALA A 313 -12.66 1.54 13.28
CA ALA A 313 -13.97 1.92 13.77
C ALA A 313 -14.71 2.72 12.71
N VAL A 314 -15.88 2.24 12.28
CA VAL A 314 -16.75 2.93 11.29
C VAL A 314 -18.00 3.44 12.00
N ARG A 315 -18.35 4.70 11.74
CA ARG A 315 -19.56 5.35 12.27
C ARG A 315 -20.30 6.12 11.20
N SER A 316 -21.63 6.11 11.26
CA SER A 316 -22.49 6.98 10.44
C SER A 316 -22.42 8.42 10.93
N ILE A 317 -22.41 9.39 10.02
CA ILE A 317 -22.47 10.82 10.36
C ILE A 317 -23.64 11.48 9.65
N SER A 318 -24.13 12.58 10.22
CA SER A 318 -25.20 13.37 9.60
C SER A 318 -24.63 14.24 8.47
N SER A 319 -25.41 14.41 7.41
CA SER A 319 -25.17 15.34 6.29
C SER A 319 -24.78 16.76 6.76
N ALA A 320 -25.40 17.25 7.85
CA ALA A 320 -25.08 18.56 8.44
C ALA A 320 -23.67 18.65 9.06
N MET A 321 -23.14 17.54 9.59
CA MET A 321 -21.79 17.50 10.20
C MET A 321 -20.66 17.47 9.16
N VAL A 322 -20.96 17.17 7.90
CA VAL A 322 -19.97 17.18 6.80
C VAL A 322 -19.60 18.61 6.41
N LEU A 323 -20.55 19.55 6.51
CA LEU A 323 -20.36 20.97 6.19
C LEU A 323 -19.57 21.73 7.27
N ASP A 324 -19.60 21.25 8.52
CA ASP A 324 -18.98 21.91 9.66
C ASP A 324 -17.72 21.15 10.13
N SER A 325 -16.76 21.01 9.21
CA SER A 325 -15.47 20.32 9.43
C SER A 325 -14.62 20.92 10.58
N SER A 326 -15.02 22.08 11.11
CA SER A 326 -14.39 22.74 12.26
C SER A 326 -14.88 22.22 13.63
N MET A 327 -16.07 21.60 13.70
CA MET A 327 -16.70 21.15 14.96
C MET A 327 -16.37 19.71 15.36
N LEU A 328 -15.69 18.94 14.48
CA LEU A 328 -15.22 17.59 14.78
C LEU A 328 -14.11 17.54 15.86
N GLN A 329 -13.55 18.69 16.26
CA GLN A 329 -12.54 18.78 17.32
C GLN A 329 -13.08 18.78 18.75
N GLN A 330 -14.41 18.87 19.00
CA GLN A 330 -14.91 19.18 20.35
C GLN A 330 -15.82 18.14 21.03
N LYS A 331 -16.20 17.06 20.36
CA LYS A 331 -16.77 15.89 21.07
C LYS A 331 -15.72 14.80 21.20
N ASN A 332 -14.85 14.98 22.19
CA ASN A 332 -14.22 13.85 22.85
C ASN A 332 -15.34 12.89 23.31
N MET A 333 -15.32 11.70 22.71
CA MET A 333 -15.48 10.40 23.31
C MET A 333 -16.20 10.35 24.68
N SER A 334 -17.20 9.47 24.76
CA SER A 334 -17.83 8.89 25.95
C SER A 334 -18.93 9.72 26.67
N THR A 335 -20.13 9.76 26.09
CA THR A 335 -21.30 9.40 26.90
C THR A 335 -21.30 7.88 27.02
N ALA A 336 -21.21 7.37 28.26
CA ALA A 336 -21.04 5.96 28.61
C ALA A 336 -22.26 5.06 28.31
N GLY A 337 -22.93 5.31 27.18
CA GLY A 337 -24.03 4.52 26.62
C GLY A 337 -23.99 4.34 25.10
N ASP A 338 -23.04 4.96 24.37
CA ASP A 338 -22.99 4.99 22.89
C ASP A 338 -21.99 4.00 22.25
N THR A 339 -21.64 2.90 22.92
CA THR A 339 -20.80 1.84 22.32
C THR A 339 -21.55 1.00 21.28
N ASN A 340 -22.86 1.19 21.14
CA ASN A 340 -23.70 0.42 20.21
C ASN A 340 -23.79 1.04 18.80
N ASP A 341 -23.21 2.23 18.59
CA ASP A 341 -23.35 3.00 17.35
C ASP A 341 -22.09 2.99 16.45
N ILE A 342 -21.12 2.13 16.79
CA ILE A 342 -19.85 2.03 16.08
C ILE A 342 -19.64 0.57 15.68
N LEU A 343 -19.26 0.35 14.42
CA LEU A 343 -18.81 -0.96 13.94
C LEU A 343 -17.28 -1.01 14.03
N GLU A 344 -16.77 -1.86 14.93
CA GLU A 344 -15.33 -1.96 15.18
C GLU A 344 -14.79 -3.35 14.86
N GLN A 345 -13.58 -3.39 14.32
CA GLN A 345 -12.84 -4.63 14.09
C GLN A 345 -11.32 -4.40 14.17
N LYS A 346 -10.61 -5.38 14.72
CA LYS A 346 -9.16 -5.44 14.71
C LYS A 346 -8.66 -6.35 13.60
N PHE A 347 -7.53 -5.99 13.00
CA PHE A 347 -6.81 -6.84 12.06
C PHE A 347 -5.30 -6.66 12.20
N PHE A 348 -4.56 -7.67 11.76
CA PHE A 348 -3.11 -7.61 11.65
C PHE A 348 -2.73 -7.41 10.18
N THR A 349 -1.81 -6.48 9.93
CA THR A 349 -1.16 -6.40 8.63
C THR A 349 -0.17 -7.55 8.46
N PRO A 350 0.01 -8.05 7.22
CA PRO A 350 0.95 -9.13 6.95
C PRO A 350 2.38 -8.73 7.31
N ALA A 351 3.20 -9.73 7.58
CA ALA A 351 4.64 -9.53 7.70
C ALA A 351 5.27 -9.32 6.32
N CYS A 352 6.45 -8.68 6.28
CA CYS A 352 7.09 -8.36 5.01
C CYS A 352 7.42 -9.59 4.15
N ASN A 353 7.72 -10.72 4.79
CA ASN A 353 7.98 -12.02 4.16
C ASN A 353 6.71 -12.76 3.69
N GLU A 354 5.53 -12.22 3.97
CA GLU A 354 4.25 -12.75 3.47
C GLU A 354 3.79 -12.01 2.20
N VAL A 355 4.48 -10.92 1.84
CA VAL A 355 4.15 -10.08 0.68
C VAL A 355 5.16 -10.32 -0.45
N PHE A 356 4.75 -11.10 -1.44
CA PHE A 356 5.60 -11.41 -2.60
C PHE A 356 5.77 -10.20 -3.55
N GLY A 357 6.99 -10.01 -4.06
CA GLY A 357 7.29 -9.04 -5.12
C GLY A 357 7.99 -7.79 -4.59
N SER A 358 7.65 -6.62 -5.12
CA SER A 358 8.20 -5.33 -4.68
C SER A 358 7.91 -5.01 -3.22
N GLY A 359 6.82 -5.55 -2.65
CA GLY A 359 6.45 -5.28 -1.26
C GLY A 359 7.41 -5.86 -0.23
N SER A 360 8.07 -7.00 -0.50
CA SER A 360 9.10 -7.51 0.41
C SER A 360 10.37 -6.65 0.41
N LEU A 361 10.55 -5.79 -0.61
CA LEU A 361 11.68 -4.85 -0.71
C LEU A 361 11.41 -3.51 0.01
N GLU A 362 10.23 -3.25 0.57
CA GLU A 362 10.04 -2.02 1.37
C GLU A 362 10.73 -2.12 2.72
N CYS A 363 10.73 -3.29 3.34
CA CYS A 363 11.30 -3.52 4.66
C CYS A 363 12.82 -3.64 4.60
N ALA A 364 13.52 -3.25 5.67
CA ALA A 364 14.97 -3.41 5.74
C ALA A 364 15.36 -4.89 5.59
N PRO A 365 16.44 -5.22 4.88
CA PRO A 365 16.89 -6.60 4.75
C PRO A 365 17.18 -7.21 6.13
N GLU A 366 16.80 -8.47 6.33
CA GLU A 366 17.13 -9.20 7.55
C GLU A 366 18.56 -9.76 7.47
N PRO A 367 19.32 -9.74 8.57
CA PRO A 367 20.62 -10.40 8.64
C PRO A 367 20.46 -11.93 8.55
N VAL A 368 21.52 -12.61 8.11
CA VAL A 368 21.55 -14.08 8.08
C VAL A 368 21.43 -14.68 9.48
N LYS A 369 20.80 -15.86 9.58
CA LYS A 369 20.60 -16.58 10.85
C LYS A 369 21.65 -17.69 10.99
N ASN A 370 22.03 -18.00 12.24
CA ASN A 370 22.98 -19.07 12.57
C ASN A 370 24.27 -19.03 11.73
N LEU A 371 24.96 -17.89 11.73
CA LEU A 371 26.29 -17.79 11.13
C LEU A 371 27.28 -18.61 11.98
N GLU A 372 27.83 -19.67 11.40
CA GLU A 372 28.78 -20.59 12.04
C GLU A 372 30.06 -20.70 11.21
N ALA A 373 31.20 -20.85 11.88
CA ALA A 373 32.49 -21.06 11.25
C ALA A 373 33.21 -22.26 11.87
N ILE A 374 33.50 -23.25 11.04
CA ILE A 374 34.19 -24.48 11.40
C ILE A 374 35.62 -24.38 10.89
N ILE A 375 36.58 -24.36 11.83
CA ILE A 375 37.99 -24.20 11.54
C ILE A 375 38.63 -25.58 11.41
N ASN A 376 39.24 -25.85 10.26
CA ASN A 376 40.01 -27.05 10.03
C ASN A 376 41.50 -26.84 10.40
N PRO A 377 42.23 -27.90 10.78
CA PRO A 377 43.65 -27.81 11.18
C PRO A 377 44.58 -27.29 10.07
N ASN A 378 44.16 -27.38 8.81
CA ASN A 378 44.90 -26.93 7.64
C ASN A 378 44.75 -25.42 7.34
N GLY A 379 44.08 -24.66 8.20
CA GLY A 379 43.80 -23.23 8.00
C GLY A 379 42.55 -22.91 7.19
N SER A 380 41.86 -23.93 6.66
CA SER A 380 40.59 -23.72 5.96
C SER A 380 39.47 -23.53 6.96
N VAL A 381 38.65 -22.50 6.74
CA VAL A 381 37.46 -22.23 7.55
C VAL A 381 36.24 -22.38 6.67
N GLN A 382 35.36 -23.30 7.06
CA GLN A 382 34.06 -23.49 6.43
C GLN A 382 33.03 -22.65 7.18
N ILE A 383 32.44 -21.70 6.48
CA ILE A 383 31.43 -20.80 7.00
C ILE A 383 30.08 -21.26 6.49
N GLN A 384 29.10 -21.39 7.38
CA GLN A 384 27.75 -21.80 7.08
C GLN A 384 26.76 -20.80 7.68
N TRP A 385 25.66 -20.56 6.96
CA TRP A 385 24.59 -19.71 7.44
C TRP A 385 23.23 -20.21 6.94
N ILE A 386 22.17 -19.75 7.60
CA ILE A 386 20.80 -19.88 7.14
C ILE A 386 20.42 -18.55 6.46
N PRO A 387 20.00 -18.56 5.18
CA PRO A 387 19.52 -17.37 4.48
C PRO A 387 18.42 -16.65 5.27
N SER A 388 18.24 -15.35 5.00
CA SER A 388 17.09 -14.61 5.50
C SER A 388 15.78 -15.23 4.99
N SER A 389 14.66 -14.78 5.57
CA SER A 389 13.32 -15.35 5.36
C SER A 389 12.89 -15.47 3.88
N GLU A 390 13.55 -14.77 2.93
CA GLU A 390 13.38 -14.93 1.48
C GLU A 390 14.72 -14.99 0.73
N PRO A 391 15.20 -16.18 0.30
CA PRO A 391 16.44 -16.30 -0.49
C PRO A 391 16.38 -15.62 -1.87
N ASN A 392 15.18 -15.48 -2.43
CA ASN A 392 14.94 -14.91 -3.75
C ASN A 392 15.08 -13.38 -3.81
N THR A 393 15.12 -12.71 -2.65
CA THR A 393 15.30 -11.24 -2.57
C THR A 393 16.75 -10.85 -2.31
N ILE A 394 17.65 -11.82 -2.23
CA ILE A 394 19.08 -11.61 -2.04
C ILE A 394 19.75 -11.48 -3.41
N LEU A 395 20.44 -10.38 -3.63
CA LEU A 395 21.23 -10.14 -4.84
C LEU A 395 22.57 -10.88 -4.76
N VAL A 396 23.30 -10.67 -3.67
CA VAL A 396 24.65 -11.20 -3.45
C VAL A 396 24.99 -11.16 -1.96
N TYR A 397 25.84 -12.08 -1.52
CA TYR A 397 26.48 -12.00 -0.22
C TYR A 397 27.90 -11.46 -0.35
N GLN A 398 28.34 -10.65 0.60
CA GLN A 398 29.74 -10.23 0.74
C GLN A 398 30.27 -10.73 2.07
N LEU A 399 31.28 -11.59 2.02
CA LEU A 399 31.99 -12.06 3.18
C LEU A 399 33.23 -11.21 3.39
N LEU A 400 33.31 -10.56 4.55
CA LEU A 400 34.46 -9.78 5.00
C LEU A 400 35.13 -10.53 6.14
N TYR A 401 36.45 -10.64 6.09
CA TYR A 401 37.23 -11.19 7.20
C TYR A 401 38.52 -10.40 7.40
N GLN A 402 38.88 -10.17 8.66
CA GLN A 402 40.07 -9.42 9.05
C GLN A 402 40.62 -9.93 10.38
N SER A 403 41.95 -9.86 10.55
CA SER A 403 42.56 -10.12 11.86
C SER A 403 42.25 -8.96 12.82
N LEU A 404 41.81 -9.30 14.03
CA LEU A 404 41.73 -8.37 15.16
C LEU A 404 43.06 -8.30 15.93
N THR A 405 43.92 -9.30 15.74
CA THR A 405 45.23 -9.35 16.38
C THR A 405 46.24 -8.52 15.58
N SER A 406 46.76 -7.45 16.18
CA SER A 406 47.82 -6.63 15.59
C SER A 406 49.19 -7.30 15.69
N HIS A 407 49.39 -8.37 14.91
CA HIS A 407 50.66 -9.08 14.81
C HIS A 407 51.11 -9.15 13.36
N HIS A 408 52.42 -9.08 13.11
CA HIS A 408 52.99 -9.10 11.76
C HIS A 408 52.75 -10.42 11.00
N ASP A 409 52.50 -11.50 11.74
CA ASP A 409 52.19 -12.84 11.21
C ASP A 409 50.68 -13.07 11.01
N CYS A 410 49.83 -12.10 11.37
CA CYS A 410 48.39 -12.16 11.14
C CYS A 410 48.02 -11.23 9.98
N ASP A 411 47.09 -11.65 9.12
CA ASP A 411 46.61 -10.83 7.99
C ASP A 411 45.83 -9.62 8.51
N ASN A 412 46.52 -8.47 8.59
CA ASN A 412 45.94 -7.22 9.10
C ASN A 412 45.06 -6.51 8.06
N ASP A 413 45.17 -6.85 6.78
CA ASP A 413 44.38 -6.24 5.72
C ASP A 413 43.00 -6.94 5.60
N PRO A 414 41.90 -6.16 5.57
CA PRO A 414 40.56 -6.73 5.43
C PRO A 414 40.40 -7.37 4.04
N SER A 415 40.00 -8.62 4.03
CA SER A 415 39.74 -9.39 2.82
C SER A 415 38.24 -9.51 2.58
N SER A 416 37.82 -9.46 1.31
CA SER A 416 36.41 -9.51 0.91
C SER A 416 36.16 -10.49 -0.24
N ILE A 417 35.10 -11.29 -0.14
CA ILE A 417 34.70 -12.25 -1.17
C ILE A 417 33.20 -12.08 -1.44
N TYR A 418 32.83 -12.01 -2.72
CA TYR A 418 31.43 -12.03 -3.13
C TYR A 418 30.97 -13.46 -3.37
N ILE A 419 29.81 -13.81 -2.81
CA ILE A 419 29.23 -15.15 -2.85
C ILE A 419 27.84 -15.06 -3.46
N ASN A 420 27.50 -16.04 -4.30
CA ASN A 420 26.19 -16.10 -4.96
C ASN A 420 25.05 -16.22 -3.95
N ALA A 421 23.91 -15.58 -4.23
CA ALA A 421 22.71 -15.59 -3.39
C ALA A 421 22.14 -17.00 -3.12
N GLY A 422 22.36 -17.96 -4.03
CA GLY A 422 21.94 -19.35 -3.84
C GLY A 422 22.84 -20.18 -2.91
N SER A 423 23.96 -19.64 -2.44
CA SER A 423 24.90 -20.35 -1.57
C SER A 423 24.51 -20.18 -0.09
N THR A 424 24.68 -21.25 0.69
CA THR A 424 24.53 -21.25 2.16
C THR A 424 25.83 -21.55 2.89
N THR A 425 26.91 -21.74 2.14
CA THR A 425 28.24 -22.08 2.64
C THR A 425 29.32 -21.39 1.83
N ALA A 426 30.42 -21.03 2.48
CA ALA A 426 31.63 -20.53 1.86
C ALA A 426 32.87 -21.08 2.56
N THR A 427 33.98 -21.20 1.84
CA THR A 427 35.26 -21.62 2.39
C THR A 427 36.28 -20.52 2.22
N ILE A 428 36.92 -20.12 3.31
CA ILE A 428 38.05 -19.18 3.29
C ILE A 428 39.32 -19.88 3.76
N GLN A 429 40.46 -19.31 3.39
CA GLN A 429 41.76 -19.75 3.88
C GLN A 429 42.37 -18.65 4.74
N LEU A 430 42.65 -18.98 6.00
CA LEU A 430 43.31 -18.09 6.93
C LEU A 430 44.82 -18.34 6.87
N HIS A 431 45.59 -17.27 6.71
CA HIS A 431 47.05 -17.35 6.78
C HIS A 431 47.51 -16.86 8.15
N GLY A 432 48.48 -17.58 8.73
CA GLY A 432 49.05 -17.19 10.01
C GLY A 432 49.93 -18.29 10.56
N ARG A 433 51.11 -17.89 11.06
CA ARG A 433 52.05 -18.80 11.76
C ARG A 433 51.88 -18.76 13.28
N THR A 434 51.11 -17.79 13.76
CA THR A 434 50.83 -17.54 15.17
C THR A 434 49.33 -17.60 15.43
N HIS A 435 48.95 -17.54 16.71
CA HIS A 435 47.55 -17.52 17.11
C HIS A 435 46.94 -16.17 16.73
N CYS A 436 45.93 -16.17 15.87
CA CYS A 436 45.28 -14.96 15.37
C CYS A 436 43.77 -15.04 15.62
N GLU A 437 43.20 -13.94 16.10
CA GLU A 437 41.76 -13.74 16.23
C GLU A 437 41.23 -13.08 14.95
N TYR A 438 40.20 -13.65 14.35
CA TYR A 438 39.59 -13.15 13.12
C TYR A 438 38.14 -12.75 13.35
N SER A 439 37.77 -11.56 12.89
CA SER A 439 36.36 -11.18 12.71
C SER A 439 35.93 -11.65 11.32
N ILE A 440 34.80 -12.33 11.26
CA ILE A 440 34.13 -12.75 10.03
C ILE A 440 32.75 -12.10 10.02
N LYS A 441 32.56 -11.17 9.09
CA LYS A 441 31.30 -10.45 8.87
C LYS A 441 30.69 -10.87 7.55
N LEU A 442 29.50 -11.44 7.59
CA LEU A 442 28.72 -11.76 6.39
C LEU A 442 27.66 -10.68 6.17
N ILE A 443 27.73 -10.01 5.03
CA ILE A 443 26.78 -8.98 4.58
C ILE A 443 25.89 -9.57 3.50
N ASN A 444 24.58 -9.40 3.62
CA ASN A 444 23.63 -9.73 2.56
C ASN A 444 23.06 -8.45 1.94
N TYR A 445 23.10 -8.40 0.61
CA TYR A 445 22.53 -7.32 -0.17
C TYR A 445 21.19 -7.75 -0.77
N ASP A 446 20.16 -6.92 -0.61
CA ASP A 446 18.88 -7.14 -1.29
C ASP A 446 18.94 -6.73 -2.78
N LEU A 447 17.87 -6.99 -3.53
CA LEU A 447 17.75 -6.65 -4.96
C LEU A 447 17.89 -5.15 -5.27
N ILE A 448 17.78 -4.27 -4.27
CA ILE A 448 17.94 -2.81 -4.41
C ILE A 448 19.24 -2.28 -3.78
N GLY A 449 20.12 -3.16 -3.30
CA GLY A 449 21.46 -2.86 -2.81
C GLY A 449 21.54 -2.39 -1.35
N ARG A 450 20.50 -2.56 -0.53
CA ARG A 450 20.57 -2.30 0.92
C ARG A 450 21.22 -3.49 1.62
N GLU A 451 21.92 -3.21 2.71
CA GLU A 451 22.71 -4.21 3.44
C GLU A 451 22.13 -4.57 4.80
N ALA A 452 22.27 -5.85 5.16
CA ALA A 452 22.20 -6.34 6.52
C ALA A 452 23.41 -7.23 6.79
N SER A 453 23.83 -7.34 8.05
CA SER A 453 25.06 -8.06 8.37
C SER A 453 25.03 -8.79 9.70
N THR A 454 25.71 -9.94 9.74
CA THR A 454 25.97 -10.74 10.94
C THR A 454 27.47 -10.94 11.08
N GLU A 455 27.99 -10.83 12.29
CA GLU A 455 29.42 -10.95 12.58
C GLU A 455 29.66 -12.02 13.64
N ILE A 456 30.72 -12.81 13.44
CA ILE A 456 31.24 -13.76 14.42
C ILE A 456 32.75 -13.58 14.56
N ILE A 457 33.28 -13.96 15.72
CA ILE A 457 34.71 -13.91 16.00
C ILE A 457 35.21 -15.34 16.21
N ILE A 458 36.33 -15.66 15.56
CA ILE A 458 36.93 -16.98 15.61
C ILE A 458 38.41 -16.94 15.98
N TRP A 459 38.91 -18.05 16.50
CA TRP A 459 40.29 -18.20 16.95
C TRP A 459 41.01 -19.22 16.08
N TYR A 460 42.01 -18.77 15.30
CA TYR A 460 42.83 -19.67 14.51
C TYR A 460 44.14 -19.99 15.26
N ARG A 461 44.38 -21.29 15.45
CA ARG A 461 45.62 -21.82 16.02
C ARG A 461 46.26 -22.76 14.99
N PRO A 462 47.33 -22.35 14.29
CA PRO A 462 48.01 -23.23 13.36
C PRO A 462 48.67 -24.38 14.13
N ASP A 463 48.48 -25.61 13.65
CA ASP A 463 49.25 -26.77 14.12
C ASP A 463 50.71 -26.59 13.67
N ILE A 464 51.52 -25.99 14.54
CA ILE A 464 52.95 -25.92 14.33
C ILE A 464 53.46 -27.37 14.46
N HIS A 465 53.69 -28.03 13.33
CA HIS A 465 54.60 -29.17 13.28
C HIS A 465 55.95 -28.66 13.78
N VAL A 466 56.21 -28.85 15.07
CA VAL A 466 57.50 -28.63 15.69
C VAL A 466 58.48 -29.50 14.90
N LEU A 467 59.24 -28.87 14.01
CA LEU A 467 60.41 -29.50 13.41
C LEU A 467 61.21 -30.04 14.59
N ASN A 468 61.38 -31.36 14.65
CA ASN A 468 61.91 -32.09 15.79
C ASN A 468 63.28 -31.50 16.21
N SER A 469 63.28 -30.54 17.15
CA SER A 469 64.43 -29.72 17.57
C SER A 469 65.62 -30.53 18.09
N ASN A 470 65.44 -31.84 18.29
CA ASN A 470 66.50 -32.77 18.66
C ASN A 470 67.62 -32.85 17.60
N LEU A 471 67.33 -32.64 16.32
CA LEU A 471 68.38 -32.71 15.26
C LEU A 471 69.37 -31.53 15.30
N ILE A 472 68.94 -30.35 15.75
CA ILE A 472 69.79 -29.14 15.79
C ILE A 472 70.81 -29.22 16.94
N TYR A 473 70.48 -29.93 18.03
CA TYR A 473 71.40 -30.12 19.17
C TYR A 473 72.30 -31.36 19.03
N ILE A 474 71.86 -32.41 18.33
CA ILE A 474 72.62 -33.66 18.19
C ILE A 474 73.88 -33.47 17.31
N TYR A 475 73.77 -32.72 16.21
CA TYR A 475 74.89 -32.50 15.28
C TYR A 475 76.10 -31.76 15.89
N PRO A 476 75.94 -30.61 16.59
CA PRO A 476 77.06 -29.93 17.22
C PRO A 476 77.66 -30.73 18.38
N MET A 477 76.85 -31.50 19.13
CA MET A 477 77.36 -32.39 20.18
C MET A 477 78.20 -33.55 19.64
N LEU A 478 77.80 -34.16 18.51
CA LEU A 478 78.59 -35.20 17.85
C LEU A 478 79.93 -34.67 17.31
N ILE A 479 79.94 -33.46 16.74
CA ILE A 479 81.16 -32.80 16.28
C ILE A 479 82.09 -32.51 17.47
N LEU A 480 81.56 -32.00 18.58
CA LEU A 480 82.34 -31.74 19.79
C LEU A 480 82.98 -33.02 20.35
N ILE A 481 82.20 -34.12 20.42
CA ILE A 481 82.70 -35.42 20.88
C ILE A 481 83.81 -35.94 19.96
N SER A 482 83.65 -35.81 18.63
CA SER A 482 84.68 -36.19 17.66
C SER A 482 85.98 -35.39 17.85
N ILE A 483 85.89 -34.09 18.11
CA ILE A 483 87.07 -33.24 18.36
C ILE A 483 87.77 -33.64 19.65
N ILE A 484 87.02 -33.98 20.71
CA ILE A 484 87.59 -34.44 21.99
C ILE A 484 88.33 -35.78 21.82
N ILE A 485 87.77 -36.70 21.03
CA ILE A 485 88.40 -37.99 20.73
C ILE A 485 89.70 -37.79 19.92
N LEU A 486 89.67 -36.91 18.91
CA LEU A 486 90.86 -36.52 18.14
C LEU A 486 91.94 -35.89 19.02
N LEU A 487 91.56 -34.99 19.94
CA LEU A 487 92.52 -34.37 20.87
C LEU A 487 93.16 -35.41 21.80
N LYS A 488 92.37 -36.35 22.33
CA LYS A 488 92.91 -37.43 23.17
C LYS A 488 93.84 -38.36 22.38
N CYS A 489 93.51 -38.69 21.13
CA CYS A 489 94.42 -39.48 20.27
C CYS A 489 95.73 -38.73 19.99
N CYS A 490 95.68 -37.42 19.71
CA CYS A 490 96.88 -36.62 19.48
C CYS A 490 97.77 -36.51 20.73
N ILE A 491 97.18 -36.38 21.93
CA ILE A 491 97.95 -36.33 23.19
C ILE A 491 98.59 -37.70 23.49
N CYS A 492 97.89 -38.82 23.22
CA CYS A 492 98.46 -40.16 23.39
C CYS A 492 99.60 -40.47 22.40
N LEU A 493 99.54 -39.94 21.17
CA LEU A 493 100.60 -40.11 20.17
C LEU A 493 101.80 -39.18 20.43
N CYS A 494 101.60 -37.98 20.97
CA CYS A 494 102.67 -37.04 21.29
C CYS A 494 103.40 -37.32 22.61
N CYS A 495 102.78 -38.03 23.57
CA CYS A 495 103.43 -38.40 24.85
C CYS A 495 104.20 -39.73 24.82
N SER A 496 104.24 -40.45 23.69
CA SER A 496 105.03 -41.69 23.55
C SER A 496 106.48 -41.45 23.09
N ASN A 497 106.86 -40.23 22.74
CA ASN A 497 108.18 -39.94 22.18
C ASN A 497 108.72 -38.61 22.74
N THR A 498 109.12 -38.60 24.03
CA THR A 498 110.12 -37.67 24.60
C THR A 498 110.30 -37.91 26.11
N THR A 499 110.97 -39.00 26.46
CA THR A 499 111.74 -39.05 27.72
C THR A 499 113.17 -38.64 27.42
N ASN A 500 113.54 -37.39 27.72
CA ASN A 500 114.78 -37.03 28.43
C ASN A 500 115.05 -35.52 28.42
N ASN A 501 115.54 -35.07 29.58
CA ASN A 501 116.33 -33.87 29.89
C ASN A 501 115.63 -32.55 30.28
N HIS A 502 115.68 -32.32 31.60
CA HIS A 502 116.21 -31.14 32.31
C HIS A 502 115.65 -29.72 32.03
N SER A 503 114.92 -29.25 33.06
CA SER A 503 115.28 -28.10 33.92
C SER A 503 114.73 -26.68 33.63
N ILE A 504 114.18 -26.09 34.72
CA ILE A 504 114.45 -24.73 35.28
C ILE A 504 113.51 -23.53 34.94
N ILE A 505 112.98 -22.94 36.04
CA ILE A 505 112.58 -21.52 36.30
C ILE A 505 111.27 -21.02 35.66
N SER A 506 110.45 -20.10 36.21
CA SER A 506 110.09 -19.62 37.56
C SER A 506 109.02 -18.51 37.37
N SER A 507 108.27 -18.19 38.44
CA SER A 507 107.70 -16.87 38.76
C SER A 507 106.43 -16.38 38.03
N GLY A 508 105.57 -15.69 38.79
CA GLY A 508 104.81 -14.56 38.23
C GLY A 508 103.35 -14.35 38.66
N CYS A 509 103.12 -14.24 39.97
CA CYS A 509 101.97 -13.61 40.65
C CYS A 509 101.25 -12.44 39.89
N SER A 510 99.91 -12.43 39.84
CA SER A 510 99.08 -11.33 40.39
C SER A 510 97.56 -11.60 40.33
N LYS A 511 96.89 -11.53 41.50
CA LYS A 511 95.69 -10.71 41.88
C LYS A 511 94.77 -10.21 40.73
N LYS A 512 93.44 -10.16 40.83
CA LYS A 512 92.56 -9.93 42.00
C LYS A 512 91.07 -9.95 41.61
N ASP A 513 90.25 -10.03 42.66
CA ASP A 513 88.91 -9.46 42.87
C ASP A 513 87.65 -10.21 42.38
N THR A 514 87.09 -10.92 43.37
CA THR A 514 85.68 -11.13 43.68
C THR A 514 84.81 -9.86 43.55
N VAL A 515 83.62 -10.00 42.95
CA VAL A 515 82.40 -9.29 43.37
C VAL A 515 81.23 -10.27 43.26
N THR A 516 80.44 -10.32 44.33
CA THR A 516 79.21 -11.09 44.49
C THR A 516 78.09 -10.10 44.79
N ILE A 517 76.83 -10.54 44.52
CA ILE A 517 75.54 -9.97 44.97
C ILE A 517 75.01 -8.89 43.99
N LEU A 518 73.78 -8.97 43.44
CA LEU A 518 72.49 -9.35 44.03
C LEU A 518 71.60 -10.05 43.00
#